data_AF-A0A1T5DN46-F1
#
_entry.id   AF-A0A1T5DN46-F1
#
_cell.length_a   1.000
_cell.length_b   1.000
_cell.length_c   1.000
_cell.angle_alpha   90.00
_cell.angle_beta   90.00
_cell.angle_gamma   90.00
#
_symmetry.space_group_name_H-M   'P 1'
#
loop_
_entity.id
_entity.type
_entity.pdbx_description
1 polymer ?
#
loop_
_entity_poly.entity_id
_entity_poly.type
_entity_poly.pdbx_seq_one_letter_code
_entity_poly.pdbx_strand_id
1 'polypeptide(L)'
;MVEKLYDILQTPKDIVEIQSRLNESGISWNKHQIRLFLEMDKNVVLSNGMWCVNSQEDKNKILDTIKQLLKERPIIPIKRIIDNIEIKGYDESKILKIALDTGDYISPNGKTLKRK
;
A
#
# COMPACT_ATOMS: atom_id res chain seq x y z
N MET A 1 8.22 -20.83 -1.04
CA MET A 1 7.24 -20.67 -2.15
C MET A 1 6.58 -19.30 -2.08
N VAL A 2 5.94 -18.97 -0.96
CA VAL A 2 5.31 -17.68 -0.71
C VAL A 2 6.34 -16.53 -0.68
N GLU A 3 7.50 -16.73 -0.05
CA GLU A 3 8.57 -15.71 0.02
C GLU A 3 9.05 -15.22 -1.36
N LYS A 4 9.14 -16.09 -2.37
CA LYS A 4 9.50 -15.70 -3.74
C LYS A 4 8.42 -14.83 -4.38
N LEU A 5 7.15 -15.07 -4.06
CA LEU A 5 6.06 -14.24 -4.54
C LEU A 5 6.10 -12.85 -3.90
N TYR A 6 6.38 -12.78 -2.59
CA TYR A 6 6.57 -11.51 -1.88
C TYR A 6 7.75 -10.72 -2.45
N ASP A 7 8.85 -11.37 -2.82
CA ASP A 7 10.00 -10.75 -3.49
C ASP A 7 9.62 -10.15 -4.86
N ILE A 8 8.89 -10.92 -5.69
CA ILE A 8 8.38 -10.45 -6.99
C ILE A 8 7.42 -9.27 -6.83
N LEU A 9 6.57 -9.31 -5.80
CA LEU A 9 5.55 -8.31 -5.50
C LEU A 9 6.08 -7.08 -4.74
N GLN A 10 7.39 -7.00 -4.43
CA GLN A 10 7.98 -5.77 -3.88
C GLN A 10 7.87 -4.60 -4.85
N THR A 11 7.78 -4.88 -6.15
CA THR A 11 7.53 -3.87 -7.18
C THR A 11 6.11 -4.03 -7.73
N PRO A 12 5.41 -2.94 -8.08
CA PRO A 12 4.09 -3.03 -8.71
C PRO A 12 4.19 -3.78 -10.04
N LYS A 13 3.43 -4.87 -10.18
CA LYS A 13 3.44 -5.72 -11.39
C LYS A 13 2.06 -6.13 -11.84
N ASP A 14 1.92 -6.34 -13.14
CA ASP A 14 0.72 -6.97 -13.71
C ASP A 14 0.72 -8.49 -13.42
N ILE A 15 -0.46 -9.09 -13.42
CA ILE A 15 -0.66 -10.55 -13.28
C ILE A 15 0.14 -11.32 -14.33
N VAL A 16 0.25 -10.80 -15.56
CA VAL A 16 1.03 -11.45 -16.62
C VAL A 16 2.52 -11.46 -16.28
N GLU A 17 3.04 -10.35 -15.75
CA GLU A 17 4.45 -10.24 -15.35
C GLU A 17 4.76 -11.11 -14.13
N ILE A 18 3.84 -11.15 -13.16
CA ILE A 18 3.91 -12.04 -11.99
C ILE A 18 3.96 -13.51 -12.44
N GLN A 19 3.12 -13.89 -13.40
CA GLN A 19 3.10 -15.24 -13.94
C GLN A 19 4.43 -15.62 -14.63
N SER A 20 4.99 -14.72 -15.44
CA SER A 20 6.29 -14.95 -16.09
C SER A 20 7.41 -15.13 -15.06
N ARG A 21 7.48 -14.27 -14.04
CA ARG A 21 8.51 -14.37 -12.98
C ARG A 21 8.35 -15.60 -12.10
N LEU A 22 7.11 -16.03 -11.86
CA LEU A 22 6.83 -17.29 -11.16
C LEU A 22 7.30 -18.49 -11.96
N ASN A 23 7.05 -18.50 -13.26
CA ASN A 23 7.55 -19.55 -14.16
C ASN A 23 9.08 -19.60 -14.18
N GLU A 24 9.76 -18.45 -14.27
CA GLU A 24 11.23 -18.35 -14.15
C GLU A 24 11.73 -18.90 -12.81
N SER A 25 10.94 -18.71 -11.75
CA SER A 25 11.24 -19.20 -10.39
C SER A 25 10.93 -20.69 -10.18
N GLY A 26 10.43 -21.39 -11.21
CA GLY A 26 10.06 -22.81 -11.19
C GLY A 26 8.65 -23.10 -10.66
N ILE A 27 7.78 -22.09 -10.57
CA ILE A 27 6.41 -22.21 -10.05
C ILE A 27 5.41 -22.00 -11.19
N SER A 28 4.81 -23.09 -11.68
CA SER A 28 3.79 -23.01 -12.75
C SER A 28 2.38 -22.78 -12.18
N TRP A 29 2.13 -21.59 -11.65
CA TRP A 29 0.77 -21.21 -11.25
C TRP A 29 0.00 -20.67 -12.44
N ASN A 30 -1.28 -21.05 -12.53
CA ASN A 30 -2.17 -20.47 -13.52
C ASN A 30 -2.67 -19.08 -13.06
N LYS A 31 -3.18 -18.27 -14.00
CA LYS A 31 -3.65 -16.90 -13.71
C LYS A 31 -4.72 -16.86 -12.61
N HIS A 32 -5.58 -17.87 -12.52
CA HIS A 32 -6.64 -17.93 -11.51
C HIS A 32 -6.08 -18.20 -10.12
N GLN A 33 -5.09 -19.09 -9.98
CA GLN A 33 -4.40 -19.36 -8.73
C GLN A 33 -3.63 -18.14 -8.23
N ILE A 34 -2.92 -17.45 -9.13
CA ILE A 34 -2.21 -16.20 -8.83
C ILE A 34 -3.22 -15.16 -8.35
N ARG A 35 -4.29 -14.93 -9.11
CA ARG A 35 -5.33 -13.97 -8.74
C ARG A 35 -5.98 -14.28 -7.40
N LEU A 36 -6.33 -15.54 -7.16
CA LEU A 36 -6.91 -15.98 -5.89
C LEU A 36 -5.96 -15.71 -4.72
N PHE A 37 -4.66 -16.00 -4.88
CA PHE A 37 -3.66 -15.69 -3.86
C PHE A 37 -3.59 -14.18 -3.59
N LEU A 38 -3.48 -13.37 -4.64
CA LEU A 38 -3.36 -11.92 -4.53
C LEU A 38 -4.62 -11.27 -3.93
N GLU A 39 -5.81 -11.83 -4.19
CA GLU A 39 -7.08 -11.36 -3.62
C GLU A 39 -7.30 -11.83 -2.16
N MET A 40 -6.77 -13.00 -1.79
CA MET A 40 -6.89 -13.53 -0.43
C MET A 40 -5.85 -12.97 0.54
N ASP A 41 -4.66 -12.63 0.02
CA ASP A 41 -3.57 -12.17 0.86
C ASP A 41 -3.75 -10.69 1.24
N LYS A 42 -3.99 -10.44 2.53
CA LYS A 42 -4.20 -9.10 3.10
C LYS A 42 -2.97 -8.20 2.97
N ASN A 43 -1.81 -8.79 2.75
CA ASN A 43 -0.56 -8.09 2.54
C ASN A 43 -0.33 -7.74 1.07
N VAL A 44 -1.22 -8.08 0.15
CA VAL A 44 -1.11 -7.70 -1.26
C VAL A 44 -2.22 -6.70 -1.58
N VAL A 45 -1.87 -5.63 -2.30
CA VAL A 45 -2.81 -4.60 -2.73
C VAL A 45 -2.75 -4.41 -4.24
N LEU A 46 -3.92 -4.21 -4.84
CA LEU A 46 -4.05 -3.74 -6.21
C LEU A 46 -4.01 -2.20 -6.22
N SER A 47 -3.19 -1.62 -7.10
CA SER A 47 -3.06 -0.18 -7.33
C SER A 47 -2.89 0.08 -8.82
N ASN A 48 -3.75 0.88 -9.44
CA ASN A 48 -3.71 1.18 -10.89
C ASN A 48 -3.61 -0.06 -11.79
N GLY A 49 -4.26 -1.17 -11.41
CA GLY A 49 -4.22 -2.43 -12.15
C GLY A 49 -2.97 -3.29 -11.90
N MET A 50 -2.04 -2.83 -11.04
CA MET A 50 -0.81 -3.54 -10.68
C MET A 50 -0.86 -4.01 -9.23
N TRP A 51 -0.34 -5.20 -8.94
CA TRP A 51 -0.28 -5.78 -7.60
C TRP A 51 1.07 -5.50 -6.94
N CYS A 52 1.06 -5.16 -5.66
CA CYS A 52 2.25 -5.01 -4.83
C CYS A 52 2.02 -5.45 -3.39
N VAL A 53 3.10 -5.73 -2.66
CA VAL A 53 3.04 -6.00 -1.22
C VAL A 53 2.77 -4.71 -0.45
N ASN A 54 1.72 -4.72 0.36
CA ASN A 54 1.44 -3.78 1.43
C ASN A 54 2.39 -4.07 2.60
N SER A 55 3.64 -3.63 2.50
CA SER A 55 4.59 -3.78 3.60
C SER A 55 4.05 -3.07 4.84
N GLN A 56 3.95 -3.78 5.97
CA GLN A 56 3.64 -3.15 7.27
C GLN A 56 4.64 -2.03 7.60
N GLU A 57 5.87 -2.12 7.09
CA GLU A 57 6.87 -1.05 7.16
C GLU A 57 6.43 0.21 6.41
N ASP A 58 5.75 0.09 5.28
CA ASP A 58 5.21 1.22 4.54
C ASP A 58 4.05 1.85 5.29
N LYS A 59 3.14 1.04 5.86
CA LYS A 59 2.09 1.54 6.77
C LYS A 59 2.69 2.31 7.95
N ASN A 60 3.73 1.77 8.57
CA ASN A 60 4.39 2.41 9.69
C ASN A 60 5.11 3.69 9.28
N LYS A 61 5.81 3.70 8.12
CA LYS A 61 6.39 4.92 7.56
C LYS A 61 5.34 5.98 7.30
N ILE A 62 4.21 5.61 6.67
CA ILE A 62 3.09 6.52 6.42
C ILE A 62 2.58 7.11 7.74
N LEU A 63 2.35 6.27 8.75
CA LEU A 63 1.90 6.72 10.07
C LEU A 63 2.93 7.61 10.77
N ASP A 64 4.22 7.31 10.65
CA ASP A 64 5.29 8.10 11.26
C ASP A 64 5.42 9.46 10.57
N THR A 65 5.38 9.50 9.23
CA THR A 65 5.32 10.73 8.44
C THR A 65 4.09 11.57 8.79
N ILE A 66 2.92 10.94 8.94
CA ILE A 66 1.69 11.61 9.42
C ILE A 66 1.93 12.21 10.82
N LYS A 67 2.48 11.45 11.77
CA LYS A 67 2.79 11.92 13.13
C LYS A 67 3.75 13.10 13.13
N GLN A 68 4.81 13.03 12.33
CA GLN A 68 5.84 14.08 12.24
C GLN A 68 5.28 15.35 11.61
N LEU A 69 4.54 15.21 10.52
CA LEU A 69 3.88 16.33 9.87
C LEU A 69 2.87 17.00 10.83
N LEU A 70 2.02 16.21 11.50
CA LEU A 70 1.01 16.73 12.45
C LEU A 70 1.60 17.32 13.73
N LYS A 71 2.87 17.04 14.08
CA LYS A 71 3.59 17.76 15.14
C LYS A 71 3.86 19.22 14.74
N GLU A 72 4.18 19.48 13.48
CA GLU A 72 4.47 20.84 13.01
C GLU A 72 3.21 21.64 12.70
N ARG A 73 2.12 20.98 12.26
CA ARG A 73 0.88 21.65 11.88
C ARG A 73 -0.35 20.91 12.41
N PRO A 74 -1.32 21.60 13.02
CA PRO A 74 -2.53 20.96 13.56
C PRO A 74 -3.45 20.35 12.49
N ILE A 75 -3.35 20.79 11.22
CA ILE A 75 -4.15 20.29 10.09
C ILE A 75 -3.28 20.20 8.84
N ILE A 76 -3.33 19.06 8.13
CA ILE A 76 -2.47 18.80 6.97
C ILE A 76 -3.24 18.19 5.81
N PRO A 77 -3.07 18.70 4.57
CA PRO A 77 -3.65 18.08 3.39
C PRO A 77 -3.00 16.74 3.06
N ILE A 78 -3.79 15.75 2.64
CA ILE A 78 -3.29 14.42 2.27
C ILE A 78 -2.34 14.49 1.08
N LYS A 79 -2.58 15.40 0.13
CA LYS A 79 -1.63 15.69 -0.96
C LYS A 79 -0.21 15.93 -0.46
N ARG A 80 -0.06 16.72 0.61
CA ARG A 80 1.25 17.05 1.19
C ARG A 80 1.90 15.84 1.87
N ILE A 81 1.07 14.94 2.41
CA ILE A 81 1.51 13.67 2.98
C ILE A 81 1.99 12.75 1.85
N ILE A 82 1.26 12.67 0.74
CA ILE A 82 1.68 11.94 -0.48
C ILE A 82 2.98 12.52 -1.04
N ASP A 83 3.11 13.85 -1.14
CA ASP A 83 4.35 14.50 -1.61
C ASP A 83 5.56 14.21 -0.70
N ASN A 84 5.36 14.00 0.61
CA ASN A 84 6.43 13.64 1.55
C ASN A 84 6.72 12.13 1.59
N ILE A 85 5.81 11.33 1.06
CA ILE A 85 5.92 9.89 1.06
C ILE A 85 6.42 9.47 -0.32
N GLU A 86 7.70 9.11 -0.41
CA GLU A 86 8.29 8.52 -1.64
C GLU A 86 7.77 7.09 -1.93
N ILE A 87 6.56 6.76 -1.51
CA ILE A 87 5.96 5.44 -1.69
C ILE A 87 4.98 5.50 -2.87
N LYS A 88 5.38 4.91 -3.99
CA LYS A 88 4.55 4.81 -5.20
C LYS A 88 3.44 3.76 -4.98
N GLY A 89 2.19 4.13 -5.19
CA GLY A 89 1.03 3.20 -5.14
C GLY A 89 0.04 3.39 -3.98
N TYR A 90 0.15 4.49 -3.22
CA TYR A 90 -0.82 4.86 -2.20
C TYR A 90 -1.67 6.06 -2.65
N ASP A 91 -2.95 5.80 -2.92
CA ASP A 91 -3.95 6.83 -3.19
C ASP A 91 -4.35 7.59 -1.92
N GLU A 92 -4.87 8.81 -2.09
CA GLU A 92 -5.41 9.65 -1.01
C GLU A 92 -6.38 8.86 -0.11
N SER A 93 -7.24 8.05 -0.71
CA SER A 93 -8.22 7.20 -0.02
C SER A 93 -7.59 6.12 0.86
N LYS A 94 -6.46 5.53 0.45
CA LYS A 94 -5.76 4.51 1.26
C LYS A 94 -5.08 5.14 2.46
N ILE A 95 -4.42 6.27 2.28
CA ILE A 95 -3.77 7.01 3.38
C ILE A 95 -4.83 7.47 4.39
N LEU A 96 -5.97 7.97 3.90
CA LEU A 96 -7.09 8.34 4.74
C LEU A 96 -7.61 7.14 5.55
N LYS A 97 -7.81 5.98 4.90
CA LYS A 97 -8.22 4.76 5.59
C LYS A 97 -7.21 4.35 6.66
N ILE A 98 -5.91 4.32 6.35
CA ILE A 98 -4.85 3.93 7.30
C ILE A 98 -4.83 4.86 8.52
N ALA A 99 -4.98 6.16 8.30
CA ALA A 99 -5.01 7.15 9.38
C ALA A 99 -6.32 7.10 10.20
N LEU A 100 -7.45 6.79 9.57
CA LEU A 100 -8.73 6.63 10.28
C LEU A 100 -8.79 5.30 11.05
N ASP A 101 -8.19 4.23 10.53
CA ASP A 101 -8.11 2.90 11.16
C ASP A 101 -7.33 2.94 12.47
N THR A 102 -6.39 3.89 12.60
CA THR A 102 -5.63 4.12 13.84
C THR A 102 -6.44 4.82 14.93
N GLY A 103 -7.58 5.43 14.60
CA GLY A 103 -8.46 6.11 15.57
C GLY A 103 -7.92 7.42 16.18
N ASP A 104 -6.63 7.70 15.99
CA ASP A 104 -5.92 8.90 16.47
C ASP A 104 -6.17 10.14 15.59
N TYR A 105 -6.72 9.96 14.39
CA TYR A 105 -6.87 11.03 13.39
C TYR A 105 -8.32 11.12 12.89
N ILE A 106 -8.74 12.36 12.62
CA ILE A 106 -10.02 12.67 12.00
C ILE A 106 -9.77 13.42 10.69
N SER A 107 -10.60 13.14 9.69
CA SER A 107 -10.61 13.91 8.45
C SER A 107 -11.88 14.73 8.34
N PRO A 108 -11.83 16.05 8.61
CA PRO A 108 -13.02 16.91 8.56
C PRO A 108 -13.65 17.01 7.16
N ASN A 109 -12.82 16.96 6.11
CA ASN A 109 -13.24 17.18 4.71
C ASN A 109 -12.90 16.01 3.77
N GLY A 110 -12.45 14.86 4.27
CA GLY A 110 -11.98 13.73 3.46
C GLY A 110 -10.69 13.99 2.66
N LYS A 111 -10.09 15.19 2.80
CA LYS A 111 -8.87 15.63 2.09
C LYS A 111 -7.77 16.17 3.01
N THR A 112 -8.09 16.35 4.29
CA THR A 112 -7.19 16.87 5.32
C THR A 112 -7.21 15.95 6.52
N LEU A 113 -6.06 15.75 7.16
CA LEU A 113 -5.92 15.00 8.40
C LEU A 113 -5.71 15.99 9.55
N LYS A 114 -6.45 15.77 10.63
CA LYS A 114 -6.33 16.50 11.90
C LYS A 114 -6.19 15.46 13.01
N ARG A 115 -5.36 15.73 14.01
CA ARG A 115 -5.29 14.90 15.22
C ARG A 115 -6.60 15.04 15.99
N LYS A 116 -7.19 13.92 16.40
CA LYS A 116 -8.40 13.91 17.21
C LYS A 116 -8.16 14.56 18.56
#